data_AF-A0A233S9F8-F1
#
_entry.id   AF-A0A233S9F8-F1
#
_cell.length_a   1.000
_cell.length_b   1.000
_cell.length_c   1.000
_cell.angle_alpha   90.00
_cell.angle_beta   90.00
_cell.angle_gamma   90.00
#
_symmetry.space_group_name_H-M   'P 1'
#
loop_
_entity.id
_entity.type
_entity.pdbx_description
1 polymer ?
#
loop_
_entity_poly.entity_id
_entity_poly.type
_entity_poly.pdbx_seq_one_letter_code
_entity_poly.pdbx_strand_id
1 'polypeptide(L)'
;MTSLTGRALKLTVYIGEDDTWHHKPLYSEIVHRAHAVGLAGASVFRGIEGFGASSRIHTTRLLSLSEDLPVAIVVVDTEERVRAFLPQLDELVAEGLVTLEECEVIRYVGRGSGPDGAEPKGKKSL
;
A
#
# COMPACT_ATOMS: atom_id res chain seq x y z
N MET A 1 0.82 -20.53 -0.07
CA MET A 1 0.75 -19.67 1.12
C MET A 1 2.18 -19.31 1.49
N THR A 2 2.58 -18.08 1.23
CA THR A 2 3.91 -17.58 1.58
C THR A 2 3.92 -17.37 3.09
N SER A 3 4.70 -18.17 3.84
CA SER A 3 4.91 -17.90 5.27
C SER A 3 6.00 -16.84 5.40
N LEU A 4 5.64 -15.61 5.78
CA LEU A 4 6.60 -14.54 6.06
C LEU A 4 6.94 -14.57 7.57
N THR A 5 8.18 -14.89 7.91
CA THR A 5 8.69 -14.90 9.29
C THR A 5 10.18 -14.57 9.31
N GLY A 6 10.68 -13.95 10.38
CA GLY A 6 12.08 -13.55 10.51
C GLY A 6 12.36 -12.17 9.90
N ARG A 7 13.62 -11.92 9.49
CA ARG A 7 14.05 -10.61 8.96
C ARG A 7 13.28 -10.26 7.67
N ALA A 8 12.82 -9.01 7.62
CA ALA A 8 12.04 -8.45 6.52
C ALA A 8 12.35 -6.95 6.38
N LEU A 9 11.85 -6.36 5.30
CA LEU A 9 11.81 -4.91 5.14
C LEU A 9 10.37 -4.41 5.25
N LYS A 10 10.21 -3.29 5.94
CA LYS A 10 9.02 -2.45 5.89
C LYS A 10 9.27 -1.30 4.93
N LEU A 11 8.58 -1.31 3.81
CA LEU A 11 8.47 -0.19 2.88
C LEU A 11 7.33 0.72 3.33
N THR A 12 7.62 2.01 3.47
CA THR A 12 6.60 3.03 3.69
C THR A 12 6.67 4.07 2.58
N VAL A 13 5.53 4.36 1.96
CA VAL A 13 5.39 5.40 0.93
C VAL A 13 4.46 6.46 1.47
N TYR A 14 4.92 7.72 1.50
CA TYR A 14 4.15 8.88 1.91
C TYR A 14 3.85 9.75 0.70
N ILE A 15 2.56 10.02 0.47
CA ILE A 15 2.03 10.82 -0.63
C ILE A 15 0.86 11.69 -0.14
N GLY A 16 0.37 12.59 -0.98
CA GLY A 16 -0.90 13.27 -0.77
C GLY A 16 -2.10 12.34 -0.98
N GLU A 17 -3.23 12.64 -0.34
CA GLU A 17 -4.50 11.98 -0.60
C GLU A 17 -5.02 12.27 -2.01
N ASP A 18 -4.79 13.50 -2.48
CA ASP A 18 -5.27 13.98 -3.78
C ASP A 18 -4.34 13.60 -4.94
N ASP A 19 -3.19 12.96 -4.67
CA ASP A 19 -2.28 12.50 -5.69
C ASP A 19 -2.93 11.46 -6.60
N THR A 20 -2.77 11.63 -7.91
CA THR A 20 -3.37 10.74 -8.91
C THR A 20 -2.38 10.20 -9.94
N TRP A 21 -2.64 8.98 -10.40
CA TRP A 21 -1.98 8.32 -11.52
C TRP A 21 -3.04 7.95 -12.57
N HIS A 22 -2.93 8.48 -13.79
CA HIS A 22 -3.91 8.30 -14.86
C HIS A 22 -5.38 8.46 -14.39
N HIS A 23 -5.65 9.53 -13.63
CA HIS A 23 -6.97 9.87 -13.05
C HIS A 23 -7.49 8.90 -11.97
N LYS A 24 -6.65 8.04 -11.42
CA LYS A 24 -6.97 7.18 -10.27
C LYS A 24 -6.15 7.61 -9.06
N PRO A 25 -6.65 7.42 -7.83
CA PRO A 25 -5.87 7.73 -6.63
C PRO A 25 -4.55 6.96 -6.60
N LEU A 26 -3.43 7.67 -6.38
CA LEU A 26 -2.08 7.11 -6.45
C LEU A 26 -1.87 6.00 -5.41
N TYR A 27 -2.36 6.17 -4.18
CA TYR A 27 -2.28 5.13 -3.14
C TYR A 27 -2.96 3.83 -3.61
N SER A 28 -4.07 3.93 -4.33
CA SER A 28 -4.81 2.78 -4.82
C SER A 28 -4.04 2.04 -5.91
N GLU A 29 -3.36 2.77 -6.78
CA GLU A 29 -2.50 2.19 -7.82
C GLU A 29 -1.29 1.47 -7.20
N ILE A 30 -0.63 2.07 -6.21
CA ILE A 30 0.49 1.44 -5.49
C ILE A 30 0.06 0.12 -4.86
N VAL A 31 -1.09 0.10 -4.17
CA VAL A 31 -1.65 -1.14 -3.59
C VAL A 31 -1.96 -2.17 -4.68
N HIS A 32 -2.52 -1.74 -5.81
CA HIS A 32 -2.85 -2.63 -6.92
C HIS A 32 -1.59 -3.29 -7.49
N ARG A 33 -0.53 -2.52 -7.77
CA ARG A 33 0.74 -3.05 -8.27
C ARG A 33 1.40 -3.98 -7.27
N ALA A 34 1.40 -3.60 -5.99
CA ALA A 34 1.93 -4.45 -4.91
C ALA A 34 1.21 -5.81 -4.83
N HIS A 35 -0.12 -5.80 -4.97
CA HIS A 35 -0.91 -7.02 -5.06
C HIS A 35 -0.62 -7.82 -6.33
N ALA A 36 -0.48 -7.16 -7.49
CA ALA A 36 -0.21 -7.82 -8.77
C ALA A 36 1.13 -8.56 -8.80
N VAL A 37 2.17 -8.06 -8.12
CA VAL A 37 3.46 -8.77 -7.95
C VAL A 37 3.45 -9.78 -6.79
N GLY A 38 2.31 -9.90 -6.10
CA GLY A 38 2.07 -10.87 -5.04
C GLY A 38 2.76 -10.55 -3.72
N LEU A 39 3.07 -9.28 -3.41
CA LEU A 39 3.63 -8.91 -2.10
C LEU A 39 2.72 -9.43 -0.98
N ALA A 40 3.32 -9.74 0.18
CA ALA A 40 2.61 -10.37 1.30
C ALA A 40 1.41 -9.54 1.80
N GLY A 41 1.45 -8.22 1.64
CA GLY A 41 0.31 -7.34 1.90
C GLY A 41 0.69 -5.88 1.81
N ALA A 42 -0.32 -5.02 1.75
CA ALA A 42 -0.19 -3.58 1.83
C ALA A 42 -1.30 -3.02 2.71
N SER A 43 -0.98 -2.02 3.52
CA SER A 43 -1.91 -1.30 4.38
C SER A 43 -1.82 0.18 4.08
N VAL A 44 -2.97 0.87 4.01
CA VAL A 44 -3.05 2.31 3.76
C VAL A 44 -3.55 3.01 5.00
N PHE A 45 -2.87 4.06 5.42
CA PHE A 45 -3.21 4.88 6.57
C PHE A 45 -3.38 6.33 6.12
N ARG A 46 -4.46 6.97 6.55
CA ARG A 46 -4.68 8.41 6.36
C ARG A 46 -4.24 9.15 7.62
N GLY A 47 -3.38 10.15 7.48
CA GLY A 47 -3.01 11.05 8.55
C GLY A 47 -4.08 12.11 8.82
N ILE A 48 -4.03 12.70 10.02
CA ILE A 48 -4.93 13.80 10.41
C ILE A 48 -4.35 15.14 9.97
N GLU A 49 -3.02 15.25 9.93
CA GLU A 49 -2.26 16.43 9.53
C GLU A 49 -0.84 15.97 9.14
N GLY A 50 -0.14 16.74 8.29
CA GLY A 50 1.26 16.50 7.97
C GLY A 50 1.87 17.65 7.19
N PHE A 51 3.19 17.68 7.12
CA PHE A 51 3.96 18.59 6.27
C PHE A 51 5.08 17.82 5.57
N GLY A 52 5.47 18.26 4.38
CA GLY A 52 6.48 17.57 3.57
C GLY A 52 7.27 18.52 2.68
N ALA A 53 8.20 17.95 1.91
CA ALA A 53 9.07 18.69 0.99
C ALA A 53 8.26 19.48 -0.07
N SER A 54 7.08 18.99 -0.41
CA SER A 54 6.14 19.56 -1.38
C SER A 54 5.21 20.64 -0.81
N SER A 55 5.52 21.25 0.35
CA SER A 55 4.76 22.40 0.90
C SER A 55 4.84 23.69 0.04
N ARG A 56 5.09 23.57 -1.30
CA ARG A 56 4.59 24.38 -2.43
C ARG A 56 5.40 24.10 -3.72
N ILE A 57 4.79 23.49 -4.73
CA ILE A 57 4.75 24.03 -6.12
C ILE A 57 3.36 23.75 -6.73
N HIS A 58 2.35 24.46 -6.24
CA HIS A 58 1.31 24.97 -7.14
C HIS A 58 1.58 26.46 -7.32
N THR A 59 2.31 26.76 -8.38
CA THR A 59 2.53 28.13 -8.84
C THR A 59 1.19 28.72 -9.27
N THR A 60 0.78 29.73 -8.52
CA THR A 60 -0.11 30.82 -8.96
C THR A 60 -1.60 30.51 -9.10
N ARG A 61 -2.20 29.91 -8.06
CA ARG A 61 -3.56 30.29 -7.63
C ARG A 61 -3.81 29.84 -6.19
N LEU A 62 -3.73 30.82 -5.28
CA LEU A 62 -4.33 30.83 -3.93
C LEU A 62 -4.05 29.66 -2.97
N LEU A 63 -3.27 29.95 -1.93
CA LEU A 63 -3.48 29.56 -0.52
C LEU A 63 -4.41 28.36 -0.25
N SER A 64 -3.87 27.14 -0.25
CA SER A 64 -4.45 26.01 0.49
C SER A 64 -3.36 25.31 1.30
N LEU A 65 -2.89 25.99 2.34
CA LEU A 65 -2.48 25.26 3.54
C LEU A 65 -3.78 24.63 4.06
N SER A 66 -3.90 23.29 4.10
CA SER A 66 -4.94 22.53 4.83
C SER A 66 -6.09 21.84 4.03
N GLU A 67 -5.84 21.12 2.92
CA GLU A 67 -6.84 20.11 2.46
C GLU A 67 -6.23 18.77 2.01
N ASP A 68 -5.00 18.72 1.50
CA ASP A 68 -4.36 17.46 1.12
C ASP A 68 -3.76 16.73 2.33
N LEU A 69 -4.44 15.70 2.82
CA LEU A 69 -4.02 14.91 3.97
C LEU A 69 -2.95 13.88 3.57
N PRO A 70 -1.91 13.66 4.40
CA PRO A 70 -0.90 12.68 4.07
C PRO A 70 -1.47 11.26 4.11
N VAL A 71 -1.13 10.45 3.11
CA VAL A 71 -1.43 9.03 3.04
C VAL A 71 -0.14 8.23 3.12
N ALA A 72 -0.09 7.25 4.02
CA ALA A 72 1.01 6.32 4.17
C ALA A 72 0.61 4.92 3.68
N ILE A 73 1.35 4.37 2.72
CA ILE A 73 1.20 2.99 2.25
C ILE A 73 2.35 2.17 2.83
N VAL A 74 2.02 1.14 3.61
CA VAL A 74 2.98 0.27 4.29
C VAL A 74 2.92 -1.13 3.70
N VAL A 75 4.07 -1.64 3.26
CA VAL A 75 4.28 -3.01 2.78
C VAL A 75 5.34 -3.66 3.64
N VAL A 76 5.11 -4.89 4.10
CA VAL A 76 6.12 -5.70 4.80
C VAL A 76 6.30 -7.01 4.06
N ASP A 77 7.51 -7.27 3.57
CA ASP A 77 7.85 -8.52 2.89
C ASP A 77 9.38 -8.77 3.03
N THR A 78 9.84 -9.91 2.52
CA THR A 78 11.26 -10.22 2.35
C THR A 78 11.99 -9.10 1.62
N GLU A 79 13.27 -8.89 1.97
CA GLU A 79 14.09 -7.83 1.39
C GLU A 79 14.14 -7.92 -0.14
N GLU A 80 14.26 -9.13 -0.68
CA GLU A 80 14.33 -9.38 -2.11
C GLU A 80 13.05 -8.91 -2.81
N ARG A 81 11.89 -9.21 -2.24
CA ARG A 81 10.58 -8.86 -2.82
C ARG A 81 10.30 -7.37 -2.74
N VAL A 82 10.63 -6.74 -1.61
CA VAL A 82 10.48 -5.28 -1.45
C VAL A 82 11.38 -4.55 -2.44
N ARG A 83 12.66 -4.94 -2.56
CA ARG A 83 13.60 -4.30 -3.50
C ARG A 83 13.20 -4.50 -4.96
N ALA A 84 12.65 -5.67 -5.31
CA ALA A 84 12.14 -5.93 -6.65
C ALA A 84 10.91 -5.07 -7.01
N PHE A 85 10.18 -4.57 -6.01
CA PHE A 85 9.04 -3.68 -6.23
C PHE A 85 9.44 -2.21 -6.42
N LEU A 86 10.60 -1.77 -5.92
CA LEU A 86 11.05 -0.38 -5.99
C LEU A 86 11.02 0.23 -7.40
N PRO A 87 11.47 -0.46 -8.47
CA PRO A 87 11.41 0.13 -9.82
C PRO A 87 9.99 0.44 -10.30
N GLN A 88 8.98 -0.30 -9.85
CA GLN A 88 7.57 -0.01 -10.18
C GLN A 88 7.02 1.17 -9.38
N LEU A 89 7.59 1.41 -8.19
CA LEU A 89 7.24 2.54 -7.36
C LEU A 89 7.88 3.84 -7.89
N ASP A 90 9.13 3.75 -8.37
CA ASP A 90 9.84 4.88 -9.00
C ASP A 90 9.10 5.43 -10.23
N GLU A 91 8.38 4.58 -10.96
CA GLU A 91 7.52 5.00 -12.08
C GLU A 91 6.30 5.82 -11.62
N LEU A 92 5.79 5.52 -10.42
CA LEU A 92 4.55 6.07 -9.89
C LEU A 92 4.75 7.34 -9.06
N VAL A 93 5.82 7.37 -8.25
CA VAL A 93 6.05 8.41 -7.24
C VAL A 93 6.97 9.48 -7.82
N ALA A 94 6.39 10.46 -8.50
CA ALA A 94 7.12 11.63 -8.97
C ALA A 94 7.50 12.59 -7.82
N GLU A 95 6.64 12.68 -6.80
CA GLU A 95 6.83 13.47 -5.59
C GLU A 95 6.33 12.67 -4.38
N GLY A 96 7.04 12.75 -3.24
CA GLY A 96 6.71 12.00 -2.03
C GLY A 96 7.94 11.61 -1.21
N LEU A 97 7.74 10.77 -0.20
CA LEU A 97 8.82 10.17 0.59
C LEU A 97 8.67 8.65 0.61
N VAL A 98 9.76 7.95 0.30
CA VAL A 98 9.83 6.48 0.37
C VAL A 98 10.90 6.09 1.39
N THR A 99 10.54 5.24 2.36
CA THR A 99 11.47 4.73 3.37
C THR A 99 11.51 3.21 3.38
N LEU A 100 12.67 2.66 3.76
CA LEU A 100 12.86 1.25 4.07
C LEU A 100 13.39 1.12 5.50
N GLU A 101 12.74 0.27 6.28
CA GLU A 101 13.13 -0.03 7.64
C GLU A 101 13.29 -1.53 7.81
N GLU A 102 14.37 -1.98 8.46
CA GLU A 102 14.51 -3.38 8.82
C GLU A 102 13.55 -3.74 9.95
N CYS A 103 12.85 -4.87 9.82
CA CYS A 103 11.95 -5.39 10.85
C CYS A 103 12.00 -6.91 10.96
N GLU A 104 11.53 -7.44 12.08
CA GLU A 104 11.35 -8.88 12.28
C GLU A 104 9.86 -9.22 12.26
N VAL A 105 9.47 -10.14 11.37
CA VAL A 105 8.12 -10.67 11.29
C VAL A 105 8.00 -11.87 12.23
N ILE A 106 7.29 -11.68 13.33
CA ILE A 106 7.04 -12.74 14.32
C ILE A 106 6.04 -13.77 13.80
N ARG A 107 4.99 -13.32 13.10
CA ARG A 107 3.91 -14.19 12.63
C ARG A 107 3.17 -13.57 11.45
N TYR A 108 3.06 -14.33 10.37
CA TYR A 108 2.20 -14.02 9.24
C TYR A 108 1.23 -15.18 9.02
N VAL A 109 -0.04 -14.96 9.35
CA VAL A 109 -1.12 -15.94 9.17
C VAL A 109 -2.18 -15.34 8.26
N GLY A 110 -2.32 -15.92 7.06
CA GLY A 110 -3.50 -15.65 6.25
C GLY A 110 -4.73 -16.20 6.97
N ARG A 111 -5.85 -15.49 6.89
CA ARG A 111 -7.15 -16.11 7.19
C ARG A 111 -7.31 -17.21 6.12
N GLY A 112 -6.99 -18.45 6.47
CA GLY A 112 -7.10 -19.56 5.54
C GLY A 112 -8.49 -19.52 4.93
N SER A 113 -8.59 -19.70 3.62
CA SER A 113 -9.82 -20.17 3.00
C SER A 113 -10.15 -21.52 3.64
N GLY A 114 -10.85 -21.49 4.77
CA GLY A 114 -11.48 -22.66 5.36
C GLY A 114 -12.52 -23.20 4.39
N PRO A 115 -12.91 -24.47 4.50
CA PRO A 115 -13.77 -25.16 3.53
C PRO A 115 -15.25 -24.78 3.68
N ASP A 116 -15.59 -23.50 3.80
CA ASP A 116 -16.97 -23.00 3.98
C ASP A 116 -17.56 -22.38 2.71
N GLY A 117 -17.20 -22.97 1.56
CA GLY A 117 -17.91 -22.82 0.29
C GLY A 117 -18.69 -24.08 -0.10
N ALA A 118 -19.02 -24.95 0.85
CA ALA A 118 -19.93 -26.06 0.58
C ALA A 118 -21.32 -25.51 0.25
N GLU A 119 -21.61 -25.38 -1.04
CA GLU A 119 -22.95 -25.25 -1.57
C GLU A 119 -23.87 -26.28 -0.87
N PRO A 120 -25.01 -25.88 -0.30
CA PRO A 120 -26.04 -26.85 0.02
C PRO A 120 -26.63 -27.33 -1.31
N LYS A 121 -26.10 -28.47 -1.80
CA LYS A 121 -26.81 -29.33 -2.74
C LYS A 121 -28.18 -29.67 -2.15
N GLY A 122 -29.22 -29.14 -2.80
CA GLY A 122 -30.50 -29.80 -3.00
C GLY A 122 -31.34 -30.18 -1.79
N LYS A 123 -32.52 -29.54 -1.69
CA LYS A 123 -33.75 -30.31 -1.47
C LYS A 123 -34.77 -29.92 -2.54
N LYS A 124 -34.93 -30.81 -3.53
CA LYS A 124 -36.22 -31.07 -4.17
C LYS A 124 -37.11 -31.83 -3.18
N SER A 125 -38.43 -31.78 -3.42
CA SER A 125 -39.55 -32.42 -2.71
C SER A 125 -40.13 -31.50 -1.62
N LEU A 126 -41.42 -31.10 -1.62
CA LEU A 126 -42.63 -31.60 -2.29
C LEU A 126 -43.48 -30.45 -2.85
#